data_AF-A0A7S1VKN4-F1
#
_entry.id   AF-A0A7S1VKN4-F1
#
_cell.length_a   1.000
_cell.length_b   1.000
_cell.length_c   1.000
_cell.angle_alpha   90.00
_cell.angle_beta   90.00
_cell.angle_gamma   90.00
#
_symmetry.space_group_name_H-M   'P 1'
#
loop_
_entity.id
_entity.type
_entity.pdbx_description
1 polymer ?
#
loop_
_entity_poly.entity_id
_entity_poly.type
_entity_poly.pdbx_seq_one_letter_code
_entity_poly.pdbx_strand_id
1 'polypeptide(L)'
;AGEGARGGGPRRPIVVHCSAGVGRTGMYIAVAITVAKLNYATTAGLLGKPPIPLDFDVLHTLQIMRQCRPGMVQTKEQLIFCYLAVLEKVITQCNILDYENERWFNKVSAHDAIDLLEREAEGAFLFRPSSARGYCSLSYKKGGQIHHVRVQISSDGFICEGDEIRYSSLQLMVQNKSAVLKVPHYAY
;
A
#
# COMPACT_ATOMS: atom_id res chain seq x y z
N ALA A 1 34.59 2.35 -2.12
CA ALA A 1 33.69 2.36 -3.28
C ALA A 1 32.66 1.25 -3.07
N GLY A 2 31.36 1.57 -3.08
CA GLY A 2 30.31 0.60 -2.76
C GLY A 2 28.96 1.28 -2.51
N GLU A 3 28.41 1.82 -3.60
CA GLU A 3 26.99 2.09 -3.87
C GLU A 3 26.16 2.85 -2.82
N GLY A 4 26.19 4.17 -2.98
CA GLY A 4 25.25 5.08 -2.38
C GLY A 4 23.81 4.83 -2.81
N ALA A 5 22.92 5.19 -1.89
CA ALA A 5 21.49 5.32 -2.08
C ALA A 5 21.14 5.83 -3.49
N ARG A 6 20.34 5.06 -4.23
CA ARG A 6 19.62 5.57 -5.41
C ARG A 6 18.63 6.62 -4.94
N GLY A 7 19.12 7.86 -4.83
CA GLY A 7 18.33 9.05 -4.57
C GLY A 7 17.28 9.24 -5.65
N GLY A 8 16.06 9.56 -5.22
CA GLY A 8 14.96 9.87 -6.13
C GLY A 8 15.33 11.02 -7.05
N GLY A 9 15.36 10.75 -8.35
CA GLY A 9 15.48 11.78 -9.37
C GLY A 9 14.39 12.86 -9.22
N PRO A 10 14.58 14.04 -9.82
CA PRO A 10 13.64 15.15 -9.69
C PRO A 10 12.24 14.71 -10.11
N ARG A 11 11.26 14.87 -9.19
CA ARG A 11 9.86 14.59 -9.46
C ARG A 11 9.41 15.51 -10.60
N ARG A 12 9.12 14.91 -11.76
CA ARG A 12 8.59 15.65 -12.90
C ARG A 12 7.17 16.10 -12.57
N PRO A 13 6.78 17.33 -12.94
CA PRO A 13 5.40 17.79 -12.74
C PRO A 13 4.42 16.84 -13.43
N ILE A 14 3.33 16.51 -12.74
CA ILE A 14 2.21 15.79 -13.35
C ILE A 14 1.34 16.82 -14.06
N VAL A 15 1.14 16.65 -15.36
CA VAL A 15 0.23 17.47 -16.16
C VAL A 15 -1.04 16.66 -16.46
N VAL A 16 -2.20 17.17 -16.05
CA VAL A 16 -3.50 16.55 -16.32
C VAL A 16 -4.40 17.57 -16.99
N HIS A 17 -5.00 17.20 -18.12
CA HIS A 17 -5.95 18.06 -18.82
C HIS A 17 -7.14 17.25 -19.37
N CYS A 18 -8.24 17.96 -19.62
CA CYS A 18 -9.35 17.47 -20.41
C CYS A 18 -9.68 18.55 -21.46
N SER A 19 -10.95 18.73 -21.82
CA SER A 19 -11.34 19.82 -22.73
C SER A 19 -11.32 21.18 -22.00
N ALA A 20 -12.29 21.45 -21.13
CA ALA A 20 -12.36 22.72 -20.37
C ALA A 20 -11.53 22.72 -19.06
N GLY A 21 -10.88 21.60 -18.74
CA GLY A 21 -10.09 21.43 -17.51
C GLY A 21 -10.90 21.33 -16.21
N VAL A 22 -12.23 21.13 -16.29
CA VAL A 22 -13.12 21.13 -15.11
C VAL A 22 -13.79 19.79 -14.81
N GLY A 23 -14.10 18.97 -15.84
CA GLY A 23 -14.73 17.65 -15.67
C GLY A 23 -13.76 16.58 -15.18
N ARG A 24 -13.21 15.77 -16.11
CA ARG A 24 -12.23 14.70 -15.78
C ARG A 24 -10.97 15.20 -15.06
N THR A 25 -10.48 16.38 -15.44
CA THR A 25 -9.37 17.03 -14.73
C THR A 25 -9.76 17.37 -13.29
N GLY A 26 -10.97 17.89 -13.07
CA GLY A 26 -11.44 18.17 -11.72
C GLY A 26 -11.62 16.92 -10.89
N MET A 27 -12.11 15.83 -11.49
CA MET A 27 -12.20 14.52 -10.82
C MET A 27 -10.82 14.03 -10.38
N TYR A 28 -9.82 14.07 -11.27
CA TYR A 28 -8.45 13.68 -10.92
C TYR A 28 -7.89 14.55 -9.79
N ILE A 29 -8.04 15.87 -9.87
CA ILE A 29 -7.52 16.80 -8.85
C ILE A 29 -8.20 16.56 -7.50
N ALA A 30 -9.52 16.35 -7.47
CA ALA A 30 -10.26 16.08 -6.25
C ALA A 30 -9.76 14.81 -5.56
N VAL A 31 -9.63 13.72 -6.33
CA VAL A 31 -9.07 12.46 -5.84
C VAL A 31 -7.62 12.66 -5.37
N ALA A 32 -6.79 13.35 -6.14
CA ALA A 32 -5.39 13.57 -5.80
C ALA A 32 -5.21 14.35 -4.47
N ILE A 33 -6.01 15.40 -4.24
CA ILE A 33 -6.00 16.16 -2.99
C ILE A 33 -6.38 15.25 -1.81
N THR A 34 -7.47 14.49 -1.93
CA THR A 34 -7.93 13.60 -0.87
C THR A 34 -6.94 12.48 -0.60
N VAL A 35 -6.43 11.82 -1.64
CA VAL A 35 -5.41 10.77 -1.53
C VAL A 35 -4.12 11.29 -0.91
N ALA A 36 -3.72 12.55 -1.17
CA ALA A 36 -2.56 13.14 -0.53
C ALA A 36 -2.74 13.30 0.99
N LYS A 37 -3.92 13.73 1.45
CA LYS A 37 -4.26 13.79 2.88
C LYS A 37 -4.22 12.40 3.52
N LEU A 38 -4.82 11.42 2.86
CA LEU A 38 -4.82 10.03 3.27
C LEU A 38 -3.38 9.47 3.39
N ASN A 39 -2.55 9.65 2.35
CA ASN A 39 -1.16 9.22 2.35
C ASN A 39 -0.34 9.86 3.48
N TYR A 40 -0.58 11.14 3.77
CA TYR A 40 0.08 11.83 4.87
C TYR A 40 -0.26 11.18 6.22
N ALA A 41 -1.54 10.90 6.47
CA ALA A 41 -1.99 10.23 7.69
C ALA A 41 -1.42 8.82 7.82
N THR A 42 -1.46 8.00 6.77
CA THR A 42 -0.88 6.64 6.80
C THR A 42 0.63 6.67 7.01
N THR A 43 1.34 7.60 6.36
CA THR A 43 2.78 7.75 6.56
C THR A 43 3.09 8.10 8.02
N ALA A 44 2.30 8.96 8.64
CA ALA A 44 2.44 9.28 10.06
C ALA A 44 2.22 8.05 10.94
N GLY A 45 1.17 7.25 10.67
CA GLY A 45 0.88 6.00 11.38
C GLY A 45 2.01 4.97 11.27
N LEU A 46 2.53 4.74 10.06
CA LEU A 46 3.69 3.85 9.84
C LEU A 46 4.97 4.31 10.54
N LEU A 47 5.09 5.61 10.82
CA LEU A 47 6.21 6.19 11.57
C LEU A 47 5.96 6.25 13.09
N GLY A 48 4.85 5.69 13.58
CA GLY A 48 4.49 5.70 15.00
C GLY A 48 4.17 7.09 15.55
N LYS A 49 3.80 8.05 14.69
CA LYS A 49 3.33 9.37 15.11
C LYS A 49 1.93 9.26 15.71
N PRO A 50 1.52 10.20 16.59
CA PRO A 50 0.17 10.22 17.12
C PRO A 50 -0.88 10.18 16.00
N PRO A 51 -2.03 9.50 16.22
CA PRO A 51 -3.09 9.41 15.22
C PRO A 51 -3.48 10.79 14.71
N ILE A 52 -3.42 10.97 13.40
CA ILE A 52 -3.91 12.17 12.74
C ILE A 52 -5.40 11.94 12.48
N PRO A 53 -6.31 12.76 13.02
CA PRO A 53 -7.72 12.65 12.72
C PRO A 53 -7.93 12.63 11.20
N LEU A 54 -8.55 11.57 10.71
CA LEU A 54 -8.77 11.36 9.29
C LEU A 54 -10.03 12.13 8.86
N ASP A 55 -9.94 13.46 8.87
CA ASP A 55 -11.02 14.34 8.43
C ASP A 55 -10.87 14.64 6.93
N PHE A 56 -11.52 13.82 6.11
CA PHE A 56 -11.60 14.05 4.68
C PHE A 56 -13.05 13.94 4.21
N ASP A 57 -13.51 14.99 3.55
CA ASP A 57 -14.78 15.01 2.83
C ASP A 57 -14.52 15.39 1.37
N VAL A 58 -14.93 14.48 0.48
CA VAL A 58 -14.85 14.66 -0.98
C VAL A 58 -15.72 15.84 -1.41
N LEU A 59 -16.89 16.03 -0.78
CA LEU A 59 -17.79 17.13 -1.11
C LEU A 59 -17.21 18.47 -0.67
N HIS A 60 -16.69 18.57 0.56
CA HIS A 60 -15.98 19.76 1.02
C HIS A 60 -14.78 20.10 0.13
N THR A 61 -13.98 19.10 -0.26
CA THR A 61 -12.87 19.27 -1.20
C THR A 61 -13.37 19.84 -2.53
N LEU A 62 -14.48 19.33 -3.05
CA LEU A 62 -15.09 19.83 -4.28
C LEU A 62 -15.62 21.26 -4.15
N GLN A 63 -16.22 21.62 -3.01
CA GLN A 63 -16.71 22.97 -2.76
C GLN A 63 -15.57 23.99 -2.81
N ILE A 64 -14.43 23.70 -2.16
CA ILE A 64 -13.23 24.53 -2.23
C ILE A 64 -12.74 24.66 -3.68
N MET A 65 -12.65 23.53 -4.40
CA MET A 65 -12.20 23.55 -5.81
C MET A 65 -13.10 24.41 -6.71
N ARG A 66 -14.42 24.39 -6.47
CA ARG A 66 -15.39 25.20 -7.22
C ARG A 66 -15.31 26.70 -6.91
N GLN A 67 -14.86 27.08 -5.70
CA GLN A 67 -14.54 28.48 -5.38
C GLN A 67 -13.32 28.97 -6.16
N CYS A 68 -12.31 28.12 -6.36
CA CYS A 68 -11.12 28.46 -7.16
C CYS A 68 -11.37 28.43 -8.67
N ARG A 69 -12.19 27.49 -9.16
CA ARG A 69 -12.56 27.37 -10.58
C ARG A 69 -14.00 26.87 -10.69
N PRO A 70 -14.95 27.69 -11.15
CA PRO A 70 -16.34 27.26 -11.30
C PRO A 70 -16.48 26.03 -12.20
N GLY A 71 -17.38 25.12 -11.81
CA GLY A 71 -17.72 23.93 -12.61
C GLY A 71 -16.78 22.74 -12.47
N MET A 72 -15.82 22.75 -11.53
CA MET A 72 -15.03 21.54 -11.21
C MET A 72 -15.97 20.37 -10.87
N VAL A 73 -15.71 19.20 -11.45
CA VAL A 73 -16.55 17.98 -11.41
C VAL A 73 -18.01 18.28 -11.78
N GLN A 74 -18.40 17.99 -13.02
CA GLN A 74 -19.63 18.52 -13.61
C GLN A 74 -20.84 17.60 -13.47
N THR A 75 -20.62 16.30 -13.37
CA THR A 75 -21.68 15.28 -13.46
C THR A 75 -21.72 14.40 -12.22
N LYS A 76 -22.86 13.76 -11.99
CA LYS A 76 -23.05 12.82 -10.89
C LYS A 76 -22.07 11.65 -11.01
N GLU A 77 -21.85 11.15 -12.22
CA GLU A 77 -20.99 10.00 -12.53
C GLU A 77 -19.53 10.31 -12.17
N GLN A 78 -19.06 11.53 -12.46
CA GLN A 78 -17.72 11.98 -12.05
C GLN A 78 -17.59 12.09 -10.53
N LEU A 79 -18.63 12.56 -9.84
CA LEU A 79 -18.61 12.62 -8.37
C LEU A 79 -18.62 11.21 -7.76
N ILE A 80 -19.43 10.29 -8.28
CA ILE A 80 -19.43 8.88 -7.88
C ILE A 80 -18.03 8.29 -8.04
N PHE A 81 -17.37 8.54 -9.18
CA PHE A 81 -16.00 8.09 -9.38
C PHE A 81 -15.05 8.61 -8.30
N CYS A 82 -15.13 9.90 -7.92
CA CYS A 82 -14.29 10.44 -6.85
C CYS A 82 -14.47 9.66 -5.54
N TYR A 83 -15.71 9.35 -5.17
CA TYR A 83 -15.99 8.57 -3.96
C TYR A 83 -15.48 7.13 -4.07
N LEU A 84 -15.67 6.46 -5.21
CA LEU A 84 -15.19 5.10 -5.42
C LEU A 84 -13.66 5.01 -5.35
N ALA A 85 -12.95 5.94 -6.02
CA ALA A 85 -11.49 5.99 -5.99
C ALA A 85 -10.95 6.26 -4.58
N VAL A 86 -11.60 7.15 -3.83
CA VAL A 86 -11.22 7.43 -2.44
C VAL A 86 -11.54 6.24 -1.53
N LEU A 87 -12.66 5.54 -1.73
CA LEU A 87 -13.01 4.33 -0.99
C LEU A 87 -11.97 3.23 -1.18
N GLU A 88 -11.56 2.97 -2.43
CA GLU A 88 -10.49 2.01 -2.74
C GLU A 88 -9.17 2.38 -2.03
N LYS A 89 -8.85 3.68 -1.98
CA LYS A 89 -7.70 4.16 -1.24
C LYS A 89 -7.83 3.90 0.27
N VAL A 90 -8.99 4.18 0.86
CA VAL A 90 -9.24 3.95 2.29
C VAL A 90 -9.10 2.47 2.64
N ILE A 91 -9.66 1.57 1.83
CA ILE A 91 -9.50 0.12 2.01
C ILE A 91 -8.02 -0.27 2.00
N THR A 92 -7.25 0.26 1.04
CA THR A 92 -5.80 0.04 0.96
C THR A 92 -5.09 0.51 2.22
N GLN A 93 -5.47 1.67 2.79
CA GLN A 93 -4.88 2.16 4.04
C GLN A 93 -5.21 1.27 5.24
N CYS A 94 -6.45 0.78 5.35
CA CYS A 94 -6.82 -0.18 6.39
C CYS A 94 -5.94 -1.42 6.31
N ASN A 95 -5.75 -2.00 5.12
CA ASN A 95 -4.84 -3.14 4.93
C ASN A 95 -3.39 -2.80 5.32
N ILE A 96 -2.90 -1.61 4.99
CA ILE A 96 -1.54 -1.16 5.32
C ILE A 96 -1.35 -0.98 6.83
N LEU A 97 -2.35 -0.47 7.54
CA LEU A 97 -2.25 -0.20 8.97
C LEU A 97 -2.52 -1.44 9.83
N ASP A 98 -3.25 -2.42 9.29
CA ASP A 98 -3.69 -3.63 9.99
C ASP A 98 -2.90 -4.89 9.60
N TYR A 99 -1.90 -4.75 8.72
CA TYR A 99 -1.19 -5.90 8.12
C TYR A 99 -0.57 -6.89 9.12
N GLU A 100 -0.21 -6.42 10.32
CA GLU A 100 0.36 -7.27 11.38
C GLU A 100 -0.69 -8.17 12.07
N ASN A 101 -1.98 -7.86 11.89
CA ASN A 101 -3.09 -8.64 12.41
C ASN A 101 -3.60 -9.68 11.39
N GLU A 102 -3.00 -9.77 10.20
CA GLU A 102 -3.29 -10.84 9.27
C GLU A 102 -2.90 -12.20 9.86
N ARG A 103 -3.75 -13.22 9.68
CA ARG A 103 -3.59 -14.53 10.34
C ARG A 103 -2.27 -15.25 10.08
N TRP A 104 -1.61 -14.93 8.96
CA TRP A 104 -0.32 -15.51 8.56
C TRP A 104 0.88 -14.62 8.93
N PHE A 105 0.65 -13.54 9.70
CA PHE A 105 1.69 -12.68 10.22
C PHE A 105 2.13 -13.15 11.61
N ASN A 106 3.32 -13.72 11.68
CA ASN A 106 3.88 -14.36 12.87
C ASN A 106 4.94 -13.45 13.50
N LYS A 107 4.87 -13.22 14.82
CA LYS A 107 5.85 -12.40 15.57
C LYS A 107 7.11 -13.20 15.92
N VAL A 108 7.78 -13.73 14.90
CA VAL A 108 8.93 -14.64 15.01
C VAL A 108 10.18 -14.09 14.32
N SER A 109 11.36 -14.54 14.72
CA SER A 109 12.61 -14.15 14.07
C SER A 109 12.81 -14.85 12.72
N ALA A 110 13.85 -14.46 11.97
CA ALA A 110 14.22 -15.16 10.75
C ALA A 110 14.64 -16.61 11.03
N HIS A 111 15.31 -16.84 12.16
CA HIS A 111 15.78 -18.16 12.57
C HIS A 111 14.59 -19.06 12.94
N ASP A 112 13.70 -18.58 13.80
CA ASP A 112 12.50 -19.34 14.20
C ASP A 112 11.60 -19.66 12.98
N ALA A 113 11.52 -18.76 12.01
CA ALA A 113 10.78 -19.00 10.77
C ALA A 113 11.38 -20.14 9.93
N ILE A 114 12.69 -20.40 10.03
CA ILE A 114 13.31 -21.58 9.40
C ILE A 114 12.79 -22.83 10.09
N ASP A 115 12.88 -22.90 11.42
CA ASP A 115 12.45 -24.06 12.20
C ASP A 115 10.97 -24.40 12.00
N LEU A 116 10.12 -23.37 11.95
CA LEU A 116 8.68 -23.52 11.71
C LEU A 116 8.39 -24.06 10.31
N LEU A 117 9.08 -23.56 9.28
CA LEU A 117 8.81 -23.93 7.89
C LEU A 117 9.59 -25.17 7.41
N GLU A 118 10.65 -25.59 8.11
CA GLU A 118 11.51 -26.70 7.70
C GLU A 118 10.71 -28.00 7.55
N ARG A 119 9.77 -28.24 8.47
CA ARG A 119 8.91 -29.44 8.49
C ARG A 119 7.64 -29.30 7.66
N GLU A 120 7.36 -28.11 7.14
CA GLU A 120 6.15 -27.83 6.37
C GLU A 120 6.27 -28.28 4.91
N ALA A 121 5.12 -28.30 4.21
CA ALA A 121 5.07 -28.65 2.80
C ALA A 121 5.75 -27.59 1.90
N GLU A 122 6.08 -27.99 0.67
CA GLU A 122 6.60 -27.08 -0.35
C GLU A 122 5.61 -25.95 -0.66
N GLY A 123 6.09 -24.71 -0.67
CA GLY A 123 5.27 -23.51 -0.81
C GLY A 123 4.61 -23.03 0.49
N ALA A 124 4.98 -23.60 1.64
CA ALA A 124 4.62 -23.05 2.94
C ALA A 124 5.23 -21.66 3.15
N PHE A 125 4.49 -20.73 3.75
CA PHE A 125 4.95 -19.36 3.95
C PHE A 125 4.37 -18.70 5.21
N LEU A 126 5.05 -17.68 5.70
CA LEU A 126 4.56 -16.75 6.71
C LEU A 126 5.15 -15.35 6.52
N PHE A 127 4.43 -14.34 7.00
CA PHE A 127 4.98 -12.99 7.19
C PHE A 127 5.51 -12.84 8.60
N ARG A 128 6.48 -11.96 8.80
CA ARG A 128 7.06 -11.65 10.11
C ARG A 128 7.64 -10.24 10.16
N PRO A 129 7.90 -9.70 11.36
CA PRO A 129 8.62 -8.43 11.51
C PRO A 129 9.97 -8.44 10.79
N SER A 130 10.39 -7.26 10.32
CA SER A 130 11.75 -7.02 9.83
C SER A 130 12.54 -6.17 10.83
N SER A 131 13.85 -6.37 10.88
CA SER A 131 14.75 -5.45 11.59
C SER A 131 14.94 -4.12 10.84
N ALA A 132 14.64 -4.09 9.53
CA ALA A 132 14.69 -2.89 8.72
C ALA A 132 13.39 -2.07 8.85
N ARG A 133 13.51 -0.80 9.24
CA ARG A 133 12.37 0.12 9.33
C ARG A 133 11.68 0.29 7.98
N GLY A 134 10.34 0.24 7.98
CA GLY A 134 9.53 0.35 6.77
C GLY A 134 9.44 -0.94 5.96
N TYR A 135 9.83 -2.07 6.55
CA TYR A 135 9.72 -3.39 5.91
C TYR A 135 9.10 -4.40 6.87
N CYS A 136 8.37 -5.36 6.30
CA CYS A 136 8.20 -6.68 6.90
C CYS A 136 8.97 -7.72 6.08
N SER A 137 9.01 -8.97 6.54
CA SER A 137 9.68 -10.05 5.82
C SER A 137 8.70 -11.17 5.51
N LEU A 138 8.78 -11.69 4.28
CA LEU A 138 8.12 -12.92 3.85
C LEU A 138 9.13 -14.06 3.92
N SER A 139 8.85 -15.09 4.72
CA SER A 139 9.58 -16.36 4.73
C SER A 139 8.77 -17.41 3.99
N TYR A 140 9.39 -18.19 3.10
CA TYR A 140 8.69 -19.27 2.40
C TYR A 140 9.61 -20.42 2.01
N LYS A 141 9.05 -21.62 1.86
CA LYS A 141 9.76 -22.83 1.43
C LYS A 141 9.68 -23.01 -0.07
N LYS A 142 10.84 -23.08 -0.74
CA LYS A 142 10.96 -23.38 -2.17
C LYS A 142 12.19 -24.22 -2.47
N GLY A 143 12.01 -25.34 -3.15
CA GLY A 143 13.07 -26.29 -3.49
C GLY A 143 13.69 -26.95 -2.25
N GLY A 144 12.89 -27.17 -1.20
CA GLY A 144 13.37 -27.71 0.08
C GLY A 144 14.20 -26.73 0.91
N GLN A 145 14.38 -25.49 0.47
CA GLN A 145 15.09 -24.44 1.20
C GLN A 145 14.13 -23.33 1.65
N ILE A 146 14.46 -22.67 2.76
CA ILE A 146 13.71 -21.51 3.24
C ILE A 146 14.34 -20.24 2.68
N HIS A 147 13.51 -19.43 2.04
CA HIS A 147 13.86 -18.14 1.46
C HIS A 147 13.27 -17.02 2.31
N HIS A 148 13.99 -15.90 2.41
CA HIS A 148 13.51 -14.70 3.07
C HIS A 148 13.57 -13.53 2.10
N VAL A 149 12.45 -12.84 1.94
CA VAL A 149 12.32 -11.68 1.04
C VAL A 149 11.75 -10.53 1.83
N ARG A 150 12.31 -9.33 1.64
CA ARG A 150 11.77 -8.12 2.27
C ARG A 150 10.55 -7.62 1.50
N VAL A 151 9.59 -7.08 2.24
CA VAL A 151 8.41 -6.43 1.69
C VAL A 151 8.40 -5.01 2.21
N GLN A 152 8.61 -4.05 1.31
CA GLN A 152 8.55 -2.64 1.64
C GLN A 152 7.10 -2.24 1.92
N ILE A 153 6.90 -1.50 3.01
CA ILE A 153 5.61 -0.95 3.41
C ILE A 153 5.66 0.55 3.16
N SER A 154 4.65 1.07 2.48
CA SER A 154 4.49 2.50 2.21
C SER A 154 3.05 2.92 2.43
N SER A 155 2.79 4.23 2.44
CA SER A 155 1.42 4.77 2.57
C SER A 155 0.48 4.42 1.43
N ASP A 156 0.98 3.74 0.41
CA ASP A 156 0.25 3.46 -0.81
C ASP A 156 0.35 1.99 -1.25
N GLY A 157 0.91 1.14 -0.39
CA GLY A 157 0.86 -0.32 -0.53
C GLY A 157 2.16 -1.01 -0.17
N PHE A 158 2.25 -2.25 -0.62
CA PHE A 158 3.36 -3.17 -0.38
C PHE A 158 4.13 -3.41 -1.67
N ILE A 159 5.46 -3.51 -1.58
CA ILE A 159 6.32 -3.91 -2.70
C ILE A 159 7.22 -5.03 -2.21
N CYS A 160 7.09 -6.21 -2.81
CA CYS A 160 8.00 -7.32 -2.55
C CYS A 160 9.34 -7.04 -3.22
N GLU A 161 10.46 -7.35 -2.55
CA GLU A 161 11.78 -7.20 -3.14
C GLU A 161 11.89 -8.05 -4.43
N GLY A 162 12.27 -7.38 -5.53
CA GLY A 162 12.30 -7.97 -6.87
C GLY A 162 11.05 -7.70 -7.72
N ASP A 163 9.97 -7.18 -7.14
CA ASP A 163 8.78 -6.80 -7.89
C ASP A 163 8.84 -5.34 -8.39
N GLU A 164 8.30 -5.12 -9.60
CA GLU A 164 8.04 -3.77 -10.12
C GLU A 164 6.63 -3.26 -9.77
N ILE A 165 5.74 -4.16 -9.34
CA ILE A 165 4.35 -3.84 -9.02
C ILE A 165 4.15 -3.59 -7.52
N ARG A 166 3.11 -2.83 -7.22
CA ARG A 166 2.68 -2.51 -5.86
C ARG A 166 1.34 -3.18 -5.57
N TYR A 167 1.22 -3.76 -4.39
CA TYR A 167 0.01 -4.44 -3.93
C TYR A 167 -0.73 -3.59 -2.90
N SER A 168 -2.05 -3.54 -2.98
CA SER A 168 -2.90 -2.84 -1.99
C SER A 168 -3.17 -3.66 -0.73
N SER A 169 -2.77 -4.94 -0.70
CA SER A 169 -2.81 -5.81 0.49
C SER A 169 -1.76 -6.92 0.39
N LEU A 170 -1.37 -7.51 1.52
CA LEU A 170 -0.52 -8.71 1.50
C LEU A 170 -1.26 -9.90 0.88
N GLN A 171 -2.59 -9.99 1.04
CA GLN A 171 -3.41 -11.02 0.38
C GLN A 171 -3.29 -10.98 -1.14
N LEU A 172 -3.36 -9.79 -1.77
CA LEU A 172 -3.18 -9.66 -3.23
C LEU A 172 -1.77 -10.04 -3.66
N MET A 173 -0.76 -9.72 -2.84
CA MET A 173 0.61 -10.17 -3.08
C MET A 173 0.73 -11.70 -3.04
N VAL A 174 0.10 -12.35 -2.06
CA VAL A 174 0.07 -13.82 -1.96
C VAL A 174 -0.63 -14.43 -3.16
N GLN A 175 -1.79 -13.91 -3.57
CA GLN A 175 -2.53 -14.39 -4.75
C GLN A 175 -1.72 -14.27 -6.03
N ASN A 176 -1.05 -13.12 -6.24
CA ASN A 176 -0.17 -12.91 -7.39
C ASN A 176 1.00 -13.91 -7.42
N LYS A 177 1.49 -14.32 -6.25
CA LYS A 177 2.60 -15.27 -6.09
C LYS A 177 2.16 -16.71 -5.79
N SER A 178 0.92 -17.07 -6.12
CA SER A 178 0.32 -18.39 -5.85
C SER A 178 1.07 -19.59 -6.45
N ALA A 179 1.90 -19.39 -7.48
CA ALA A 179 2.78 -20.44 -8.00
C ALA A 179 3.82 -20.91 -6.96
N VAL A 180 4.20 -20.04 -6.03
CA VAL A 180 5.20 -20.29 -4.98
C VAL A 180 4.56 -20.34 -3.60
N LEU A 181 3.70 -19.38 -3.27
CA LEU A 181 3.06 -19.25 -1.96
C LEU A 181 1.73 -20.01 -1.96
N LYS A 182 1.71 -21.20 -1.35
CA LYS A 182 0.59 -22.14 -1.44
C LYS A 182 -0.10 -22.37 -0.11
N VAL A 183 0.68 -22.55 0.94
CA VAL A 183 0.17 -22.97 2.25
C VAL A 183 0.58 -21.94 3.30
N PRO A 184 -0.34 -21.16 3.86
CA PRO A 184 0.01 -20.24 4.93
C PRO A 184 0.25 -21.00 6.24
N HIS A 185 1.33 -20.63 6.93
CA HIS A 185 1.53 -20.98 8.33
C HIS A 185 0.90 -19.88 9.19
N TYR A 186 -0.18 -20.23 9.91
CA TYR A 186 -0.94 -19.28 10.69
C TYR A 186 -0.31 -19.03 12.07
N ALA A 187 -0.38 -17.77 12.52
CA ALA A 187 -0.05 -17.39 13.88
C ALA A 187 -1.14 -17.89 14.83
N TYR A 188 -0.72 -18.48 15.95
CA TYR A 188 -1.59 -18.90 17.05
C TYR A 188 -1.54 -17.89 18.20
#